data_AF-A0A952QAB6-F1
#
_entry.id   AF-A0A952QAB6-F1
#
_cell.length_a   1.000
_cell.length_b   1.000
_cell.length_c   1.000
_cell.angle_alpha   90.00
_cell.angle_beta   90.00
_cell.angle_gamma   90.00
#
_symmetry.space_group_name_H-M   'P 1'
#
loop_
_entity.id
_entity.type
_entity.pdbx_description
1 polymer ?
#
loop_
_entity_poly.entity_id
_entity_poly.type
_entity_poly.pdbx_seq_one_letter_code
_entity_poly.pdbx_strand_id
1 'polypeptide(L)'
;MPEHVGTWWARRQWSKAASVPYPVGSYREFWETYPVLVNQFHPDLNNGIVLSQVPPAADVWLLWQCDVGHLFVATPSEQRLRPGGSRRRSTWCPDCSVLAGAGAPAKPRTTLCVKSIAEHYAVGEAFHSECAPRPASAAEDLLRQKLVTRLPLAHSNALRVPRPFFTHLEVWPDILLPDLRVAIEYDTTGRDGLEHVGKRELVDNRKDRLVRAANWEVVRVRMGKLKAIGPYDVEGGARTVDRVLDRLREIRGDLIVNAWLA
;
A
#
# COMPACT_ATOMS: atom_id res chain seq x y z
N MET A 1 17.20 -4.01 -31.06
CA MET A 1 16.89 -2.81 -30.26
C MET A 1 15.51 -3.00 -29.68
N PRO A 2 15.28 -2.76 -28.39
CA PRO A 2 13.96 -2.98 -27.81
C PRO A 2 12.92 -2.02 -28.39
N GLU A 3 11.73 -2.54 -28.61
CA GLU A 3 10.62 -1.83 -29.26
C GLU A 3 9.51 -1.54 -28.26
N HIS A 4 8.66 -0.55 -28.55
CA HIS A 4 7.42 -0.37 -27.79
C HIS A 4 6.53 -1.62 -27.87
N VAL A 5 5.88 -2.00 -26.76
CA VAL A 5 5.12 -3.25 -26.63
C VAL A 5 4.07 -3.45 -27.73
N GLY A 6 3.37 -2.40 -28.16
CA GLY A 6 2.40 -2.48 -29.24
C GLY A 6 3.02 -2.82 -30.60
N THR A 7 4.13 -2.18 -30.95
CA THR A 7 4.87 -2.44 -32.21
C THR A 7 5.45 -3.85 -32.22
N TRP A 8 6.02 -4.26 -31.07
CA TRP A 8 6.54 -5.60 -30.89
C TRP A 8 5.44 -6.65 -31.08
N TRP A 9 4.26 -6.46 -30.47
CA TRP A 9 3.15 -7.39 -30.58
C TRP A 9 2.64 -7.50 -32.02
N ALA A 10 2.43 -6.37 -32.71
CA ALA A 10 2.01 -6.34 -34.11
C ALA A 10 3.01 -7.07 -35.03
N ARG A 11 4.31 -6.89 -34.80
CA ARG A 11 5.36 -7.61 -35.53
C ARG A 11 5.32 -9.11 -35.27
N ARG A 12 5.05 -9.53 -34.03
CA ARG A 12 4.88 -10.96 -33.69
C ARG A 12 3.63 -11.55 -34.31
N GLN A 13 2.52 -10.81 -34.38
CA GLN A 13 1.30 -11.22 -35.08
C GLN A 13 1.57 -11.50 -36.56
N TRP A 14 2.28 -10.59 -37.22
CA TRP A 14 2.66 -10.76 -38.62
C TRP A 14 3.62 -11.94 -38.81
N SER A 15 4.70 -12.01 -38.01
CA SER A 15 5.72 -13.06 -38.13
C SER A 15 5.21 -14.47 -37.80
N LYS A 16 4.23 -14.61 -36.91
CA LYS A 16 3.63 -15.89 -36.54
C LYS A 16 2.33 -16.19 -37.31
N ALA A 17 1.86 -15.27 -38.15
CA ALA A 17 0.57 -15.33 -38.82
C ALA A 17 -0.60 -15.65 -37.87
N ALA A 18 -0.60 -15.04 -36.68
CA ALA A 18 -1.57 -15.32 -35.62
C ALA A 18 -2.00 -14.02 -34.91
N SER A 19 -3.30 -13.88 -34.62
CA SER A 19 -3.82 -12.73 -33.85
C SER A 19 -3.33 -12.74 -32.39
N VAL A 20 -3.03 -13.92 -31.84
CA VAL A 20 -2.43 -14.10 -30.51
C VAL A 20 -1.15 -14.94 -30.69
N PRO A 21 0.02 -14.30 -30.90
CA PRO A 21 1.28 -15.01 -31.23
C PRO A 21 1.76 -15.94 -30.12
N TYR A 22 1.44 -15.57 -28.88
CA TYR A 22 1.75 -16.31 -27.66
C TYR A 22 0.48 -16.39 -26.83
N PRO A 23 -0.19 -17.55 -26.72
CA PRO A 23 -1.33 -17.72 -25.83
C PRO A 23 -1.00 -17.39 -24.38
N VAL A 24 -1.99 -16.94 -23.60
CA VAL A 24 -1.83 -16.73 -22.16
C VAL A 24 -1.31 -18.02 -21.52
N GLY A 25 -0.23 -17.92 -20.75
CA GLY A 25 0.43 -19.07 -20.12
C GLY A 25 1.66 -19.61 -20.86
N SER A 26 1.94 -19.16 -22.09
CA SER A 26 3.07 -19.68 -22.92
C SER A 26 4.42 -19.70 -22.19
N TYR A 27 4.67 -18.73 -21.32
CA TYR A 27 5.90 -18.58 -20.53
C TYR A 27 5.63 -18.58 -19.01
N ARG A 28 4.50 -19.13 -18.56
CA ARG A 28 4.10 -19.13 -17.14
C ARG A 28 5.16 -19.78 -16.25
N GLU A 29 5.58 -21.00 -16.57
CA GLU A 29 6.56 -21.76 -15.77
C GLU A 29 7.86 -20.99 -15.55
N PHE A 30 8.31 -20.25 -16.58
CA PHE A 30 9.48 -19.40 -16.46
C PHE A 30 9.25 -18.20 -15.53
N TRP A 31 8.13 -17.51 -15.70
CA TRP A 31 7.85 -16.30 -14.92
C TRP A 31 7.48 -16.57 -13.47
N GLU A 32 6.95 -17.77 -13.16
CA GLU A 32 6.66 -18.21 -11.80
C GLU A 32 7.92 -18.30 -10.91
N THR A 33 9.11 -18.48 -11.49
CA THR A 33 10.38 -18.41 -10.72
C THR A 33 10.75 -16.98 -10.29
N TYR A 34 10.02 -15.98 -10.79
CA TYR A 34 10.22 -14.55 -10.48
C TYR A 34 8.91 -13.91 -9.97
N PRO A 35 8.35 -14.34 -8.83
CA PRO A 35 7.04 -13.89 -8.35
C PRO A 35 6.97 -12.37 -8.13
N VAL A 36 8.08 -11.74 -7.79
CA VAL A 36 8.16 -10.28 -7.65
C VAL A 36 7.92 -9.59 -9.00
N LEU A 37 8.46 -10.13 -10.10
CA LEU A 37 8.25 -9.57 -11.44
C LEU A 37 6.83 -9.74 -11.91
N VAL A 38 6.21 -10.87 -11.57
CA VAL A 38 4.78 -11.09 -11.84
C VAL A 38 3.94 -10.01 -11.16
N ASN A 39 4.26 -9.66 -9.91
CA ASN A 39 3.55 -8.61 -9.17
C ASN A 39 3.82 -7.20 -9.70
N GLN A 40 5.02 -6.94 -10.25
CA GLN A 40 5.38 -5.63 -10.79
C GLN A 40 4.79 -5.37 -12.19
N PHE A 41 4.32 -6.41 -12.87
CA PHE A 41 3.83 -6.32 -14.23
C PHE A 41 2.32 -6.04 -14.27
N HIS A 42 1.91 -4.99 -14.98
CA HIS A 42 0.50 -4.64 -15.18
C HIS A 42 0.08 -4.79 -16.64
N PRO A 43 -0.84 -5.71 -16.99
CA PRO A 43 -1.35 -5.84 -18.35
C PRO A 43 -1.99 -4.55 -18.88
N ASP A 44 -2.68 -3.80 -18.03
CA ASP A 44 -3.36 -2.56 -18.40
C ASP A 44 -2.38 -1.47 -18.87
N LEU A 45 -1.15 -1.47 -18.34
CA LEU A 45 -0.08 -0.57 -18.78
C LEU A 45 0.67 -1.09 -20.01
N ASN A 46 0.44 -2.34 -20.41
CA ASN A 46 1.16 -3.04 -21.48
C ASN A 46 0.21 -3.52 -22.59
N ASN A 47 -0.81 -2.71 -22.92
CA ASN A 47 -1.79 -2.97 -23.99
C ASN A 47 -2.57 -4.29 -23.82
N GLY A 48 -2.84 -4.71 -22.59
CA GLY A 48 -3.57 -5.93 -22.28
C GLY A 48 -2.74 -7.22 -22.45
N ILE A 49 -1.46 -7.12 -22.81
CA ILE A 49 -0.57 -8.28 -22.91
C ILE A 49 -0.16 -8.68 -21.50
N VAL A 50 -0.34 -9.95 -21.14
CA VAL A 50 0.08 -10.45 -19.83
C VAL A 50 1.52 -10.97 -19.89
N LEU A 51 2.24 -10.95 -18.76
CA LEU A 51 3.66 -11.32 -18.70
C LEU A 51 3.92 -12.75 -19.22
N SER A 52 2.99 -13.68 -18.97
CA SER A 52 3.08 -15.07 -19.47
C SER A 52 3.01 -15.21 -21.00
N GLN A 53 2.71 -14.14 -21.74
CA GLN A 53 2.78 -14.09 -23.21
C GLN A 53 4.10 -13.48 -23.71
N VAL A 54 4.96 -13.00 -22.81
CA VAL A 54 6.22 -12.35 -23.16
C VAL A 54 7.38 -13.33 -22.99
N PRO A 55 8.13 -13.63 -24.06
CA PRO A 55 9.35 -14.43 -23.95
C PRO A 55 10.36 -13.75 -23.01
N PRO A 56 11.06 -14.50 -22.13
CA PRO A 56 12.00 -13.92 -21.17
C PRO A 56 13.16 -13.14 -21.78
N ALA A 57 13.53 -13.46 -23.02
CA ALA A 57 14.59 -12.81 -23.79
C ALA A 57 14.04 -11.84 -24.85
N ALA A 58 12.77 -11.45 -24.77
CA ALA A 58 12.20 -10.51 -25.74
C ALA A 58 12.82 -9.12 -25.58
N ASP A 59 13.28 -8.56 -26.70
CA ASP A 59 13.68 -7.15 -26.81
C ASP A 59 12.43 -6.26 -26.94
N VAL A 60 11.70 -6.11 -25.83
CA VAL A 60 10.48 -5.31 -25.75
C VAL A 60 10.54 -4.41 -24.53
N TRP A 61 10.17 -3.14 -24.71
CA TRP A 61 9.97 -2.22 -23.59
C TRP A 61 8.63 -2.48 -22.94
N LEU A 62 8.68 -2.81 -21.65
CA LEU A 62 7.50 -3.03 -20.82
C LEU A 62 7.47 -2.01 -19.69
N LEU A 63 6.26 -1.64 -19.30
CA LEU A 63 5.99 -0.82 -18.11
C LEU A 63 5.85 -1.73 -16.89
N TRP A 64 6.63 -1.41 -15.87
CA TRP A 64 6.66 -2.08 -14.57
C TRP A 64 6.29 -1.08 -13.48
N GLN A 65 5.70 -1.56 -12.40
CA GLN A 65 5.42 -0.78 -11.21
C GLN A 65 6.05 -1.46 -10.00
N CYS A 66 6.89 -0.75 -9.23
CA CYS A 66 7.45 -1.33 -8.01
C CYS A 66 6.45 -1.30 -6.85
N ASP A 67 6.74 -2.02 -5.75
CA ASP A 67 5.89 -2.07 -4.54
C ASP A 67 5.64 -0.69 -3.89
N VAL A 68 6.44 0.33 -4.23
CA VAL A 68 6.29 1.72 -3.75
C VAL A 68 5.42 2.56 -4.69
N GLY A 69 5.09 2.05 -5.88
CA GLY A 69 4.20 2.68 -6.87
C GLY A 69 4.92 3.38 -8.02
N HIS A 70 6.26 3.44 -8.03
CA HIS A 70 7.01 4.05 -9.13
C HIS A 70 6.83 3.23 -10.42
N LEU A 71 6.50 3.92 -11.51
CA LEU A 71 6.41 3.37 -12.85
C LEU A 71 7.76 3.53 -13.55
N PHE A 72 8.23 2.47 -14.18
CA PHE A 72 9.48 2.51 -14.94
C PHE A 72 9.45 1.55 -16.13
N VAL A 73 10.27 1.86 -17.13
CA VAL A 73 10.39 1.06 -18.35
C VAL A 73 11.65 0.21 -18.28
N ALA A 74 11.52 -1.08 -18.59
CA ALA A 74 12.65 -2.01 -18.70
C ALA A 74 12.29 -3.18 -19.62
N THR A 75 13.30 -3.79 -20.24
CA THR A 75 13.10 -5.07 -20.95
C THR A 75 12.97 -6.23 -19.95
N PRO A 76 12.36 -7.36 -20.34
CA PRO A 76 12.40 -8.61 -19.58
C PRO A 76 13.79 -9.00 -19.07
N SER A 77 14.82 -8.87 -19.92
CA SER A 77 16.20 -9.19 -19.56
C SER A 77 16.78 -8.17 -18.58
N GLU A 78 16.59 -6.87 -18.82
CA GLU A 78 17.06 -5.83 -17.91
C GLU A 78 16.43 -5.96 -16.53
N GLN A 79 15.13 -6.24 -16.47
CA GLN A 79 14.41 -6.31 -15.22
C GLN A 79 14.80 -7.54 -14.38
N ARG A 80 15.20 -8.64 -15.03
CA ARG A 80 15.76 -9.83 -14.37
C ARG A 80 17.23 -9.66 -13.98
N LEU A 81 18.03 -9.01 -14.82
CA LEU A 81 19.50 -9.05 -14.75
C LEU A 81 20.14 -7.87 -14.03
N ARG A 82 19.48 -6.71 -13.86
CA ARG A 82 20.08 -5.53 -13.21
C ARG A 82 20.49 -5.86 -11.76
N PRO A 83 21.80 -6.00 -11.44
CA PRO A 83 22.27 -6.38 -10.12
C PRO A 83 22.84 -5.17 -9.38
N GLY A 84 22.39 -4.95 -8.15
CA GLY A 84 22.96 -3.92 -7.30
C GLY A 84 22.45 -4.05 -5.87
N GLY A 85 23.16 -4.83 -5.06
CA GLY A 85 23.23 -4.72 -3.59
C GLY A 85 21.95 -4.51 -2.76
N SER A 86 20.75 -4.75 -3.28
CA SER A 86 19.52 -4.52 -2.52
C SER A 86 19.22 -5.76 -1.68
N ARG A 87 19.45 -5.64 -0.37
CA ARG A 87 18.92 -6.58 0.64
C ARG A 87 17.38 -6.55 0.75
N ARG A 88 16.70 -5.71 -0.03
CA ARG A 88 15.23 -5.68 -0.10
C ARG A 88 14.79 -6.39 -1.38
N ARG A 89 13.95 -7.40 -1.18
CA ARG A 89 13.31 -8.28 -2.16
C ARG A 89 12.36 -7.49 -3.07
N SER A 90 12.89 -6.64 -3.94
CA SER A 90 12.15 -6.04 -5.04
C SER A 90 13.12 -5.90 -6.21
N THR A 91 12.95 -6.72 -7.23
CA THR A 91 13.59 -6.58 -8.54
C THR A 91 13.50 -5.14 -9.02
N TRP A 92 14.57 -4.72 -9.70
CA TRP A 92 15.09 -3.37 -9.79
C TRP A 92 14.05 -2.28 -10.13
N CYS A 93 14.19 -1.11 -9.51
CA CYS A 93 13.45 0.12 -9.82
C CYS A 93 14.43 1.30 -9.78
N PRO A 94 14.52 2.14 -10.83
CA PRO A 94 15.52 3.21 -10.91
C PRO A 94 15.33 4.25 -9.80
N ASP A 95 14.12 4.69 -9.54
CA ASP A 95 13.83 5.69 -8.50
C ASP A 95 14.18 5.16 -7.11
N CYS A 96 13.77 3.93 -6.80
CA CYS A 96 14.14 3.27 -5.55
C CYS A 96 15.65 3.07 -5.42
N SER A 97 16.34 2.79 -6.53
CA SER A 97 17.79 2.62 -6.56
C SER A 97 18.52 3.95 -6.31
N VAL A 98 18.06 5.05 -6.90
CA VAL A 98 18.63 6.40 -6.65
C VAL A 98 18.42 6.80 -5.19
N LEU A 99 17.21 6.59 -4.66
CA LEU A 99 16.89 6.82 -3.25
C LEU A 99 17.72 5.95 -2.28
N ALA A 100 18.23 4.80 -2.74
CA ALA A 100 19.09 3.92 -1.97
C ALA A 100 20.60 4.22 -2.14
N GLY A 101 21.02 4.69 -3.32
CA GLY A 101 22.42 4.94 -3.70
C GLY A 101 22.98 6.29 -3.27
N ALA A 102 22.12 7.26 -2.92
CA ALA A 102 22.54 8.42 -2.15
C ALA A 102 22.94 7.92 -0.76
N GLY A 103 24.24 7.66 -0.57
CA GLY A 103 24.83 7.05 0.62
C GLY A 103 24.27 7.63 1.91
N ALA A 104 23.23 6.99 2.44
CA ALA A 104 22.80 7.26 3.78
C ALA A 104 23.90 6.71 4.70
N PRO A 105 24.40 7.50 5.67
CA PRO A 105 25.24 6.94 6.72
C PRO A 105 24.52 5.71 7.28
N ALA A 106 25.29 4.65 7.60
CA ALA A 106 24.75 3.45 8.23
C ALA A 106 23.74 3.89 9.28
N LYS A 107 22.44 3.62 9.04
CA LYS A 107 21.40 4.19 9.91
C LYS A 107 21.78 3.77 11.33
N PRO A 108 21.93 4.73 12.27
CA PRO A 108 22.11 4.34 13.66
C PRO A 108 21.03 3.32 13.98
N ARG A 109 21.41 2.19 14.61
CA ARG A 109 20.44 1.21 15.11
C ARG A 109 19.38 2.02 15.82
N THR A 110 18.17 2.04 15.26
CA THR A 110 17.13 2.93 15.75
C THR A 110 16.78 2.41 17.12
N THR A 111 17.25 3.09 18.17
CA THR A 111 16.98 2.67 19.54
C THR A 111 15.47 2.74 19.71
N LEU A 112 14.88 1.58 19.97
CA LEU A 112 13.44 1.50 20.17
C LEU A 112 13.08 2.20 21.48
N CYS A 113 11.87 2.76 21.51
CA CYS A 113 11.35 3.40 22.71
C CYS A 113 11.27 2.39 23.85
N VAL A 114 11.90 2.70 24.99
CA VAL A 114 11.95 1.83 26.18
C VAL A 114 10.57 1.59 26.82
N LYS A 115 9.59 2.45 26.51
CA LYS A 115 8.21 2.33 27.00
C LYS A 115 7.34 1.46 26.09
N SER A 116 7.78 1.23 24.85
CA SER A 116 6.97 0.45 23.90
C SER A 116 7.02 -1.02 24.28
N ILE A 117 5.84 -1.60 24.46
CA ILE A 117 5.66 -3.03 24.74
C ILE A 117 5.31 -3.83 23.47
N ALA A 118 5.41 -3.19 22.29
CA ALA A 118 4.97 -3.76 21.01
C ALA A 118 5.67 -5.08 20.65
N GLU A 119 6.87 -5.34 21.19
CA GLU A 119 7.60 -6.59 20.97
C GLU A 119 6.92 -7.82 21.58
N HIS A 120 6.03 -7.65 22.56
CA HIS A 120 5.25 -8.73 23.16
C HIS A 120 4.04 -9.16 22.32
N TYR A 121 3.72 -8.43 21.24
CA TYR A 121 2.55 -8.66 20.40
C TYR A 121 2.94 -9.16 19.01
N ALA A 122 2.07 -9.95 18.38
CA ALA A 122 2.27 -10.43 17.02
C ALA A 122 2.09 -9.30 16.00
N VAL A 123 2.74 -9.40 14.84
CA VAL A 123 2.50 -8.45 13.74
C VAL A 123 1.02 -8.47 13.35
N GLY A 124 0.40 -7.29 13.31
CA GLY A 124 -1.03 -7.14 13.03
C GLY A 124 -1.91 -7.20 14.29
N GLU A 125 -1.37 -7.47 15.46
CA GLU A 125 -2.13 -7.46 16.70
C GLU A 125 -2.38 -6.02 17.19
N ALA A 126 -3.63 -5.73 17.53
CA ALA A 126 -4.03 -4.45 18.11
C ALA A 126 -3.96 -4.55 19.63
N PHE A 127 -3.41 -3.51 20.26
CA PHE A 127 -3.17 -3.49 21.71
C PHE A 127 -3.29 -2.07 22.27
N HIS A 128 -3.20 -1.94 23.59
CA HIS A 128 -3.11 -0.65 24.26
C HIS A 128 -1.65 -0.30 24.53
N SER A 129 -1.21 0.82 24.00
CA SER A 129 0.13 1.38 24.19
C SER A 129 0.08 2.67 24.99
N GLU A 130 0.99 2.80 25.94
CA GLU A 130 1.27 4.06 26.66
C GLU A 130 2.04 5.07 25.79
N CYS A 131 2.66 4.61 24.70
CA CYS A 131 3.37 5.48 23.74
C CYS A 131 2.42 6.18 22.77
N ALA A 132 1.14 5.81 22.75
CA ALA A 132 0.15 6.44 21.89
C ALA A 132 0.03 7.94 22.22
N PRO A 133 0.01 8.82 21.20
CA PRO A 133 -0.29 10.22 21.41
C PRO A 133 -1.67 10.36 22.05
N ARG A 134 -1.84 11.39 22.89
CA ARG A 134 -3.18 11.72 23.39
C ARG A 134 -4.07 12.06 22.19
N PRO A 135 -5.35 11.65 22.20
CA PRO A 135 -6.31 12.05 21.17
C PRO A 135 -6.23 13.55 20.92
N ALA A 136 -6.08 13.92 19.66
CA ALA A 136 -5.58 15.24 19.28
C ALA A 136 -6.70 16.27 19.12
N SER A 137 -7.97 15.86 19.01
CA SER A 137 -9.06 16.81 18.78
C SER A 137 -10.44 16.36 19.27
N ALA A 138 -11.29 17.34 19.64
CA ALA A 138 -12.71 17.12 19.91
C ALA A 138 -13.49 16.57 18.69
N ALA A 139 -12.94 16.73 17.48
CA ALA A 139 -13.53 16.22 16.25
C ALA A 139 -13.33 14.71 16.09
N GLU A 140 -12.16 14.18 16.48
CA GLU A 140 -11.92 12.73 16.61
C GLU A 140 -12.88 12.10 17.61
N ASP A 141 -13.06 12.73 18.77
CA ASP A 141 -13.99 12.26 19.81
C ASP A 141 -15.44 12.20 19.30
N LEU A 142 -15.86 13.19 18.49
CA LEU A 142 -17.20 13.19 17.90
C LEU A 142 -17.38 12.06 16.89
N LEU A 143 -16.39 11.78 16.04
CA LEU A 143 -16.46 10.65 15.12
C LEU A 143 -16.51 9.33 15.91
N ARG A 144 -15.67 9.17 16.93
CA ARG A 144 -15.65 8.00 17.80
C ARG A 144 -17.01 7.79 18.46
N GLN A 145 -17.62 8.83 19.03
CA GLN A 145 -18.96 8.75 19.63
C GLN A 145 -20.02 8.30 18.61
N LYS A 146 -19.97 8.81 17.38
CA LYS A 146 -20.91 8.42 16.32
C LYS A 146 -20.69 6.99 15.80
N LEU A 147 -19.46 6.48 15.82
CA LEU A 147 -19.16 5.11 15.41
C LEU A 147 -19.53 4.10 16.49
N VAL A 148 -19.34 4.41 17.78
CA VAL A 148 -19.72 3.54 18.90
C VAL A 148 -21.22 3.20 18.89
N THR A 149 -22.07 4.08 18.39
CA THR A 149 -23.52 3.79 18.28
C THR A 149 -23.87 2.79 17.19
N ARG A 150 -22.92 2.44 16.33
CA ARG A 150 -23.11 1.54 15.18
C ARG A 150 -22.21 0.32 15.20
N LEU A 151 -21.03 0.41 15.81
CA LEU A 151 -20.01 -0.65 15.83
C LEU A 151 -19.41 -0.77 17.24
N PRO A 152 -19.14 -1.99 17.73
CA PRO A 152 -18.38 -2.19 18.95
C PRO A 152 -16.92 -1.79 18.72
N LEU A 153 -16.51 -0.63 19.23
CA LEU A 153 -15.14 -0.17 19.08
C LEU A 153 -14.25 -0.81 20.15
N ALA A 154 -13.08 -1.32 19.73
CA ALA A 154 -12.08 -1.84 20.65
C ALA A 154 -11.42 -0.73 21.46
N HIS A 155 -10.93 -1.08 22.66
CA HIS A 155 -10.16 -0.19 23.52
C HIS A 155 -8.68 -0.05 23.11
N SER A 156 -8.23 -0.80 22.09
CA SER A 156 -6.87 -0.70 21.54
C SER A 156 -6.64 0.66 20.88
N ASN A 157 -5.44 1.22 21.08
CA ASN A 157 -5.00 2.50 20.52
C ASN A 157 -3.72 2.37 19.68
N ALA A 158 -3.18 1.16 19.54
CA ALA A 158 -1.96 0.88 18.80
C ALA A 158 -2.07 -0.41 17.99
N LEU A 159 -1.35 -0.45 16.88
CA LEU A 159 -1.21 -1.61 16.00
C LEU A 159 0.24 -2.01 15.87
N ARG A 160 0.56 -3.29 16.11
CA ARG A 160 1.90 -3.85 15.92
C ARG A 160 2.23 -3.97 14.43
N VAL A 161 3.30 -3.30 13.98
CA VAL A 161 3.70 -3.25 12.55
C VAL A 161 5.03 -3.94 12.30
N PRO A 162 5.25 -4.58 11.13
CA PRO A 162 6.41 -5.46 10.91
C PRO A 162 7.77 -4.74 10.93
N ARG A 163 7.80 -3.41 10.82
CA ARG A 163 9.04 -2.61 10.78
C ARG A 163 8.86 -1.33 11.58
N PRO A 164 9.94 -0.76 12.13
CA PRO A 164 9.84 0.45 12.93
C PRO A 164 9.19 1.64 12.19
N PHE A 165 8.22 2.25 12.83
CA PHE A 165 7.71 3.58 12.54
C PHE A 165 8.39 4.56 13.51
N PHE A 166 9.31 5.37 12.98
CA PHE A 166 10.29 6.11 13.78
C PHE A 166 11.02 5.17 14.77
N THR A 167 10.85 5.37 16.08
CA THR A 167 11.46 4.60 17.17
C THR A 167 10.54 3.53 17.77
N HIS A 168 9.42 3.21 17.11
CA HIS A 168 8.39 2.32 17.65
C HIS A 168 8.09 1.17 16.68
N LEU A 169 7.79 -0.03 17.20
CA LEU A 169 7.28 -1.16 16.40
C LEU A 169 5.75 -1.14 16.28
N GLU A 170 5.15 0.01 16.57
CA GLU A 170 3.72 0.25 16.61
C GLU A 170 3.38 1.53 15.86
N VAL A 171 2.14 1.61 15.40
CA VAL A 171 1.52 2.83 14.85
C VAL A 171 0.21 3.10 15.60
N TRP A 172 -0.25 4.34 15.56
CA TRP A 172 -1.42 4.80 16.31
C TRP A 172 -2.46 5.41 15.36
N PRO A 173 -3.38 4.60 14.82
CA PRO A 173 -4.56 5.11 14.13
C PRO A 173 -5.59 5.66 15.11
N ASP A 174 -6.44 6.58 14.67
CA ASP A 174 -7.45 7.20 15.54
C ASP A 174 -8.48 6.21 16.07
N ILE A 175 -8.87 5.24 15.24
CA ILE A 175 -9.78 4.16 15.61
C ILE A 175 -9.29 2.84 15.00
N LEU A 176 -9.30 1.78 15.80
CA LEU A 176 -8.97 0.43 15.38
C LEU A 176 -10.22 -0.45 15.45
N LEU A 177 -10.45 -1.24 14.39
CA LEU A 177 -11.46 -2.28 14.31
C LEU A 177 -10.74 -3.63 14.14
N PRO A 178 -10.27 -4.27 15.23
CA PRO A 178 -9.43 -5.47 15.15
C PRO A 178 -10.10 -6.64 14.42
N ASP A 179 -11.38 -6.87 14.68
CA ASP A 179 -12.14 -7.96 14.08
C ASP A 179 -12.34 -7.79 12.57
N LEU A 180 -12.43 -6.54 12.12
CA LEU A 180 -12.48 -6.21 10.70
C LEU A 180 -11.09 -5.99 10.10
N ARG A 181 -10.01 -5.98 10.89
CA ARG A 181 -8.66 -5.62 10.43
C ARG A 181 -8.67 -4.30 9.64
N VAL A 182 -9.37 -3.29 10.14
CA VAL A 182 -9.43 -1.95 9.54
C VAL A 182 -9.03 -0.90 10.57
N ALA A 183 -8.14 -0.01 10.16
CA ALA A 183 -7.80 1.21 10.87
C ALA A 183 -8.54 2.40 10.24
N ILE A 184 -9.11 3.28 11.06
CA ILE A 184 -9.74 4.51 10.61
C ILE A 184 -8.88 5.70 11.04
N GLU A 185 -8.63 6.59 10.10
CA GLU A 185 -7.89 7.84 10.27
C GLU A 185 -8.86 9.02 10.04
N TYR A 186 -8.78 10.05 10.86
CA TYR A 186 -9.62 11.23 10.81
C TYR A 186 -8.75 12.47 10.58
N ASP A 187 -8.69 12.89 9.32
CA ASP A 187 -7.86 14.01 8.91
C ASP A 187 -8.69 15.29 8.94
N THR A 188 -8.36 16.17 9.89
CA THR A 188 -8.87 17.55 9.90
C THR A 188 -7.98 18.46 9.06
N THR A 189 -8.57 19.42 8.36
CA THR A 189 -7.83 20.61 7.92
C THR A 189 -7.53 21.45 9.15
N GLY A 190 -6.41 21.23 9.84
CA GLY A 190 -6.09 22.05 11.01
C GLY A 190 -5.88 23.52 10.67
N ARG A 191 -5.49 24.28 11.70
CA ARG A 191 -5.64 25.75 11.75
C ARG A 191 -4.93 26.52 10.61
N ASP A 192 -3.91 25.93 9.98
CA ASP A 192 -3.06 26.58 8.96
C ASP A 192 -3.17 25.99 7.53
N GLY A 193 -4.08 25.04 7.26
CA GLY A 193 -4.35 24.54 5.89
C GLY A 193 -3.19 23.83 5.17
N LEU A 194 -2.06 23.60 5.85
CA LEU A 194 -0.87 22.87 5.36
C LEU A 194 -0.76 21.44 5.93
N GLU A 195 -1.79 21.01 6.65
CA GLU A 195 -1.91 19.63 7.12
C GLU A 195 -2.18 18.75 5.90
N HIS A 196 -1.31 17.75 5.68
CA HIS A 196 -1.33 16.78 4.57
C HIS A 196 -0.79 17.24 3.20
N VAL A 197 0.14 18.20 3.15
CA VAL A 197 0.91 18.48 1.90
C VAL A 197 2.42 18.26 2.10
N GLY A 198 3.06 17.51 1.20
CA GLY A 198 4.51 17.35 1.16
C GLY A 198 5.07 16.34 2.18
N LYS A 199 5.90 16.78 3.13
CA LYS A 199 6.63 15.89 4.06
C LYS A 199 5.71 15.08 4.99
N ARG A 200 4.56 15.64 5.39
CA ARG A 200 3.57 14.94 6.23
C ARG A 200 2.84 13.85 5.46
N GLU A 201 2.47 14.10 4.21
CA GLU A 201 1.87 13.10 3.32
C GLU A 201 2.78 11.88 3.12
N LEU A 202 4.09 12.09 2.99
CA LEU A 202 5.06 10.99 2.91
C LEU A 202 5.13 10.15 4.20
N VAL A 203 4.93 10.77 5.37
CA VAL A 203 4.87 10.08 6.67
C VAL A 203 3.57 9.30 6.80
N ASP A 204 2.45 9.89 6.40
CA ASP A 204 1.13 9.24 6.37
C ASP A 204 1.14 8.03 5.43
N ASN A 205 1.64 8.19 4.20
CA ASN A 205 1.81 7.09 3.25
C ASN A 205 2.74 5.98 3.80
N ARG A 206 3.75 6.34 4.60
CA ARG A 206 4.60 5.35 5.29
C ARG A 206 3.83 4.63 6.40
N LYS A 207 2.99 5.32 7.17
CA LYS A 207 2.12 4.73 8.19
C LYS A 207 1.14 3.75 7.54
N ASP A 208 0.41 4.19 6.52
CA ASP A 208 -0.58 3.37 5.79
C ASP A 208 0.05 2.09 5.20
N ARG A 209 1.25 2.19 4.64
CA ARG A 209 2.00 1.00 4.16
C ARG A 209 2.37 0.04 5.28
N LEU A 210 2.71 0.53 6.48
CA LEU A 210 3.02 -0.34 7.61
C LEU A 210 1.78 -1.01 8.18
N VAL A 211 0.64 -0.31 8.20
CA VAL A 211 -0.68 -0.87 8.53
C VAL A 211 -1.03 -1.98 7.54
N ARG A 212 -0.94 -1.72 6.23
CA ARG A 212 -1.18 -2.75 5.19
C ARG A 212 -0.22 -3.92 5.25
N ALA A 213 1.06 -3.68 5.51
CA ALA A 213 2.04 -4.75 5.71
C ALA A 213 1.78 -5.59 6.98
N ALA A 214 0.93 -5.11 7.90
CA ALA A 214 0.45 -5.86 9.06
C ALA A 214 -0.87 -6.61 8.78
N ASN A 215 -1.32 -6.67 7.52
CA ASN A 215 -2.58 -7.28 7.07
C ASN A 215 -3.84 -6.52 7.53
N TRP A 216 -3.77 -5.19 7.54
CA TRP A 216 -4.89 -4.30 7.85
C TRP A 216 -5.18 -3.37 6.68
N GLU A 217 -6.41 -2.91 6.53
CA GLU A 217 -6.73 -1.81 5.61
C GLU A 217 -6.91 -0.48 6.34
N VAL A 218 -6.84 0.62 5.59
CA VAL A 218 -7.00 1.99 6.11
C VAL A 218 -8.18 2.65 5.42
N VAL A 219 -9.11 3.18 6.22
CA VAL A 219 -10.19 4.06 5.77
C VAL A 219 -9.91 5.45 6.34
N ARG A 220 -9.73 6.45 5.48
CA ARG A 220 -9.41 7.81 5.92
C ARG A 220 -10.57 8.75 5.70
N VAL A 221 -11.03 9.39 6.76
CA VAL A 221 -12.05 10.43 6.72
C VAL A 221 -11.36 11.78 6.48
N ARG A 222 -11.62 12.36 5.33
CA ARG A 222 -11.04 13.63 4.87
C ARG A 222 -12.02 14.77 5.12
N MET A 223 -11.72 15.67 6.04
CA MET A 223 -12.57 16.85 6.29
C MET A 223 -12.28 17.98 5.28
N GLY A 224 -13.33 18.72 4.91
CA GLY A 224 -13.19 19.92 4.08
C GLY A 224 -12.78 19.62 2.63
N LYS A 225 -11.77 20.35 2.11
CA LYS A 225 -11.30 20.24 0.71
C LYS A 225 -10.07 19.32 0.54
N LEU A 226 -9.80 18.45 1.52
CA LEU A 226 -8.67 17.51 1.43
C LEU A 226 -8.89 16.52 0.29
N LYS A 227 -7.88 16.33 -0.56
CA LYS A 227 -7.91 15.34 -1.64
C LYS A 227 -7.77 13.93 -1.06
N ALA A 228 -8.42 12.98 -1.71
CA ALA A 228 -8.21 11.56 -1.43
C ALA A 228 -6.77 11.16 -1.75
N ILE A 229 -6.15 10.36 -0.88
CA ILE A 229 -4.85 9.74 -1.09
C ILE A 229 -4.94 8.22 -1.25
N GLY A 230 -5.98 7.61 -0.66
CA GLY A 230 -6.21 6.17 -0.67
C GLY A 230 -7.51 5.79 -1.40
N PRO A 231 -7.63 4.51 -1.81
CA PRO A 231 -8.80 4.02 -2.53
C PRO A 231 -10.08 4.03 -1.69
N TYR A 232 -9.95 3.96 -0.36
CA TYR A 232 -11.06 3.90 0.59
C TYR A 232 -11.26 5.22 1.35
N ASP A 233 -10.65 6.32 0.90
CA ASP A 233 -10.86 7.63 1.52
C ASP A 233 -12.34 8.04 1.38
N VAL A 234 -12.87 8.66 2.43
CA VAL A 234 -14.25 9.17 2.48
C VAL A 234 -14.25 10.63 2.85
N GLU A 235 -15.15 11.39 2.22
CA GLU A 235 -15.37 12.78 2.59
C GLU A 235 -16.13 12.88 3.93
N GLY A 236 -15.64 13.74 4.81
CA GLY A 236 -16.24 14.05 6.10
C GLY A 236 -17.49 14.94 6.02
N GLY A 237 -18.45 14.76 6.95
CA GLY A 237 -19.72 15.49 6.98
C GLY A 237 -20.83 14.75 7.74
N ALA A 238 -22.08 15.04 7.42
CA ALA A 238 -23.24 14.44 8.09
C ALA A 238 -23.35 12.92 7.89
N ARG A 239 -22.99 12.42 6.69
CA ARG A 239 -23.06 11.00 6.29
C ARG A 239 -21.74 10.24 6.48
N THR A 240 -20.80 10.75 7.28
CA THR A 240 -19.49 10.11 7.44
C THR A 240 -19.58 8.68 7.91
N VAL A 241 -20.43 8.40 8.90
CA VAL A 241 -20.58 7.04 9.44
C VAL A 241 -21.06 6.08 8.37
N ASP A 242 -22.11 6.44 7.63
CA ASP A 242 -22.65 5.59 6.56
C ASP A 242 -21.59 5.33 5.47
N ARG A 243 -20.87 6.37 5.05
CA ARG A 243 -19.76 6.23 4.08
C ARG A 243 -18.64 5.32 4.59
N VAL A 244 -18.29 5.41 5.88
CA VAL A 244 -17.32 4.51 6.50
C VAL A 244 -17.84 3.08 6.46
N LEU A 245 -19.09 2.84 6.86
CA LEU A 245 -19.71 1.51 6.80
C LEU A 245 -19.70 0.94 5.38
N ASP A 246 -19.98 1.76 4.37
CA ASP A 246 -19.93 1.34 2.96
C ASP A 246 -18.50 0.92 2.55
N ARG A 247 -17.47 1.63 3.01
CA ARG A 247 -16.07 1.20 2.78
C ARG A 247 -15.71 -0.06 3.55
N LEU A 248 -16.19 -0.23 4.77
CA LEU A 248 -16.00 -1.49 5.50
C LEU A 248 -16.62 -2.66 4.73
N ARG A 249 -17.82 -2.47 4.16
CA ARG A 249 -18.52 -3.47 3.34
C ARG A 249 -17.78 -3.78 2.06
N GLU A 250 -17.20 -2.78 1.40
CA GLU A 250 -16.34 -3.00 0.24
C GLU A 250 -15.07 -3.81 0.59
N ILE A 251 -14.47 -3.53 1.75
CA ILE A 251 -13.21 -4.16 2.20
C ILE A 251 -13.41 -5.59 2.72
N ARG A 252 -14.53 -5.88 3.40
CA ARG A 252 -14.77 -7.17 4.11
C ARG A 252 -16.02 -7.92 3.65
N GLY A 253 -16.87 -7.31 2.85
CA GLY A 253 -18.15 -7.87 2.44
C GLY A 253 -19.29 -7.54 3.40
N ASP A 254 -20.49 -7.43 2.84
CA ASP A 254 -21.71 -7.06 3.57
C ASP A 254 -22.02 -7.99 4.74
N LEU A 255 -21.90 -9.29 4.53
CA LEU A 255 -22.24 -10.31 5.52
C LEU A 255 -21.42 -10.13 6.80
N ILE A 256 -20.11 -9.91 6.67
CA ILE A 256 -19.20 -9.75 7.79
C ILE A 256 -19.56 -8.45 8.52
N VAL A 257 -19.61 -7.33 7.80
CA VAL A 257 -19.83 -6.02 8.45
C VAL A 257 -21.18 -5.95 9.15
N ASN A 258 -22.24 -6.48 8.54
CA ASN A 258 -23.57 -6.46 9.13
C ASN A 258 -23.66 -7.30 10.41
N ALA A 259 -22.83 -8.33 10.58
CA ALA A 259 -22.76 -9.13 11.82
C ALA A 259 -22.17 -8.35 13.00
N TRP A 260 -21.46 -7.24 12.74
CA TRP A 260 -20.84 -6.38 13.75
C TRP A 260 -21.62 -5.09 14.01
N LEU A 261 -22.74 -4.86 13.33
CA LEU A 261 -23.56 -3.68 13.58
C LEU A 261 -24.37 -3.84 14.87
N ALA A 262 -24.42 -2.78 15.68
CA ALA A 262 -25.22 -2.68 16.89
C ALA A 262 -26.71 -2.44 16.61
#